data_AF-A0A542XCX6-F1
#
_entry.id   AF-A0A542XCX6-F1
#
_cell.length_a   1.000
_cell.length_b   1.000
_cell.length_c   1.000
_cell.angle_alpha   90.00
_cell.angle_beta   90.00
_cell.angle_gamma   90.00
#
_symmetry.space_group_name_H-M   'P 1'
#
loop_
_entity.id
_entity.type
_entity.pdbx_description
1 polymer ?
#
loop_
_entity_poly.entity_id
_entity_poly.type
_entity_poly.pdbx_seq_one_letter_code
_entity_poly.pdbx_strand_id
1 'polypeptide(L)'
;MSNSYSANPVELQGSSRARSGGASALEGLPGDLLRLLRGLGDAAGDPDVAATAGSVARTWQGAGGRLVGEAGALARTSGQSADDYERADATQVRRFRVAP
;
A
#
# COMPACT_ATOMS: atom_id res chain seq x y z
N MET A 1 -30.34 8.15 -16.06
CA MET A 1 -29.74 9.05 -15.07
C MET A 1 -28.33 8.56 -14.79
N SER A 2 -27.32 9.12 -15.45
CA SER A 2 -25.92 8.79 -15.16
C SER A 2 -25.49 9.58 -13.93
N ASN A 3 -25.23 8.88 -12.83
CA ASN A 3 -24.74 9.46 -11.60
C ASN A 3 -23.25 9.79 -11.79
N SER A 4 -22.94 10.98 -12.29
CA SER A 4 -21.56 11.47 -12.34
C SER A 4 -21.10 11.77 -10.92
N TYR A 5 -20.47 10.78 -10.28
CA TYR A 5 -19.68 10.99 -9.07
C TYR A 5 -18.49 11.89 -9.45
N SER A 6 -18.62 13.19 -9.21
CA SER A 6 -17.51 14.13 -9.24
C SER A 6 -16.63 13.84 -8.02
N ALA A 7 -15.72 12.88 -8.13
CA ALA A 7 -14.71 12.65 -7.12
C ALA A 7 -13.88 13.93 -6.98
N ASN A 8 -13.93 14.57 -5.81
CA ASN A 8 -13.20 15.81 -5.56
C ASN A 8 -11.69 15.51 -5.57
N PRO A 9 -10.88 16.22 -6.37
CA PRO A 9 -9.44 15.95 -6.48
C PRO A 9 -8.70 16.02 -5.14
N VAL A 10 -9.19 16.82 -4.18
CA VAL A 10 -8.63 16.88 -2.82
C VAL A 10 -8.87 15.59 -2.04
N GLU A 11 -10.05 14.97 -2.17
CA GLU A 11 -10.38 13.70 -1.51
C GLU A 11 -9.60 12.53 -2.12
N LEU A 12 -9.36 12.57 -3.43
CA LEU A 12 -8.51 11.60 -4.13
C LEU A 12 -7.05 11.71 -3.68
N GLN A 13 -6.52 12.93 -3.54
CA GLN A 13 -5.17 13.13 -3.01
C GLN A 13 -5.05 12.69 -1.54
N GLY A 14 -6.04 13.01 -0.70
CA GLY A 14 -6.07 12.56 0.70
C GLY A 14 -6.10 11.03 0.80
N SER A 15 -6.95 10.39 0.01
CA SER A 15 -7.05 8.93 -0.06
C SER A 15 -5.78 8.26 -0.59
N SER A 16 -5.11 8.90 -1.55
CA SER A 16 -3.84 8.42 -2.12
C SER A 16 -2.71 8.48 -1.09
N ARG A 17 -2.57 9.61 -0.38
CA ARG A 17 -1.58 9.79 0.70
C ARG A 17 -1.80 8.83 1.87
N ALA A 18 -3.07 8.61 2.25
CA ALA A 18 -3.41 7.64 3.29
C ALA A 18 -3.03 6.20 2.86
N ARG A 19 -3.29 5.83 1.60
CA ARG A 19 -2.88 4.54 1.05
C ARG A 19 -1.37 4.37 0.97
N SER A 20 -0.63 5.40 0.54
CA SER A 20 0.83 5.33 0.49
C SER A 20 1.44 5.21 1.89
N GLY A 21 0.91 5.96 2.87
CA GLY A 21 1.34 5.84 4.27
C GLY A 21 1.06 4.46 4.86
N GLY A 22 -0.11 3.87 4.56
CA GLY A 22 -0.44 2.50 4.95
C GLY A 22 0.46 1.45 4.28
N ALA A 23 0.80 1.63 3.00
CA ALA A 23 1.73 0.76 2.29
C ALA A 23 3.14 0.81 2.90
N SER A 24 3.65 1.99 3.25
CA SER A 24 4.95 2.13 3.92
C SER A 24 4.96 1.52 5.33
N ALA A 25 3.85 1.59 6.06
CA ALA A 25 3.74 0.93 7.38
C ALA A 25 3.78 -0.61 7.28
N LEU A 26 3.35 -1.18 6.14
CA LEU A 26 3.41 -2.62 5.89
C LEU A 26 4.82 -3.12 5.57
N GLU A 27 5.77 -2.25 5.19
CA GLU A 27 7.14 -2.67 4.85
C GLU A 27 7.94 -3.19 6.07
N GLY A 28 7.66 -2.68 7.28
CA GLY A 28 8.37 -3.09 8.50
C GLY A 28 7.82 -4.35 9.17
N LEU A 29 6.52 -4.61 9.02
CA LEU A 29 5.79 -5.70 9.67
C LEU A 29 6.36 -7.11 9.40
N PRO A 30 6.77 -7.47 8.16
CA PRO A 30 7.40 -8.76 7.89
C PRO A 30 8.70 -8.97 8.65
N GLY A 31 9.54 -7.93 8.76
CA GLY A 31 10.84 -8.01 9.43
C GLY A 31 10.72 -8.20 10.94
N ASP A 32 9.79 -7.47 11.56
CA ASP A 32 9.60 -7.53 13.02
C ASP A 32 8.97 -8.85 13.47
N LEU A 33 8.02 -9.39 12.70
CA LEU A 33 7.45 -10.71 13.00
C LEU A 33 8.50 -11.82 12.87
N LEU A 34 9.39 -11.74 11.88
CA LEU A 34 10.49 -12.71 11.72
C LEU A 34 11.46 -12.69 12.90
N ARG A 35 11.78 -11.51 13.43
CA ARG A 35 12.63 -11.39 14.63
C ARG A 35 11.96 -12.01 15.85
N LEU A 36 10.67 -11.76 16.04
CA LEU A 36 9.90 -12.34 17.15
C LEU A 36 9.83 -13.86 17.07
N LEU A 37 9.57 -14.42 15.87
CA LEU A 37 9.49 -15.87 15.67
C LEU A 37 10.83 -16.57 15.89
N ARG A 38 11.95 -15.96 15.46
CA ARG A 38 13.29 -16.48 15.80
C ARG A 38 13.55 -16.43 17.30
N GLY A 39 13.28 -15.28 17.93
CA GLY A 39 13.46 -15.13 19.38
C GLY A 39 12.62 -16.13 20.18
N LEU A 40 11.41 -16.44 19.72
CA LEU A 40 10.55 -17.46 20.32
C LEU A 40 11.15 -18.86 20.18
N GLY A 41 11.65 -19.22 19.00
CA GLY A 41 12.30 -20.51 18.77
C GLY A 41 13.57 -20.70 19.59
N ASP A 42 14.40 -19.66 19.66
CA ASP A 42 15.65 -19.68 20.45
C ASP A 42 15.36 -19.75 21.96
N ALA A 43 14.33 -19.04 22.44
CA ALA A 43 13.96 -19.03 23.85
C ALA A 43 13.22 -20.30 24.31
N ALA A 44 12.49 -20.97 23.41
CA ALA A 44 11.77 -22.19 23.73
C ALA A 44 12.71 -23.37 24.04
N GLY A 45 13.92 -23.38 23.48
CA GLY A 45 14.89 -24.47 23.66
C GLY A 45 14.42 -25.83 23.10
N ASP A 46 13.27 -25.84 22.42
CA ASP A 46 12.62 -27.01 21.86
C ASP A 46 12.75 -26.98 20.33
N PRO A 47 13.34 -28.03 19.71
CA PRO A 47 13.57 -28.07 18.28
C PRO A 47 12.29 -28.10 17.44
N ASP A 48 11.18 -28.65 17.95
CA ASP A 48 9.89 -28.69 17.25
C ASP A 48 9.22 -27.31 17.25
N VAL A 49 9.37 -26.56 18.35
CA VAL A 49 8.91 -25.15 18.45
C VAL A 49 9.71 -24.26 17.51
N ALA A 50 11.04 -24.43 17.46
CA ALA A 50 11.91 -23.70 16.55
C ALA A 50 11.60 -24.02 15.07
N ALA A 51 11.35 -25.29 14.74
CA ALA A 51 10.95 -25.72 13.40
C ALA A 51 9.59 -25.11 12.99
N THR A 52 8.63 -25.10 13.91
CA THR A 52 7.30 -24.51 13.71
C THR A 52 7.42 -23.00 13.50
N ALA A 53 8.16 -22.30 14.36
CA ALA A 53 8.40 -20.86 14.24
C ALA A 53 9.09 -20.50 12.91
N GLY A 54 10.07 -21.32 12.48
CA GLY A 54 10.72 -21.18 11.18
C GLY A 54 9.79 -21.41 9.99
N SER A 55 8.83 -22.33 10.10
CA SER A 55 7.82 -22.59 9.06
C SER A 55 6.84 -21.42 8.92
N VAL A 56 6.35 -20.91 10.05
CA VAL A 56 5.49 -19.72 10.11
C VAL A 56 6.22 -18.50 9.55
N ALA A 57 7.49 -18.32 9.92
CA ALA A 57 8.35 -17.25 9.42
C ALA A 57 8.46 -17.26 7.89
N ARG A 58 8.77 -18.40 7.27
CA ARG A 58 8.87 -18.52 5.80
C ARG A 58 7.54 -18.22 5.10
N THR A 59 6.44 -18.72 5.66
CA THR A 59 5.09 -18.49 5.13
C THR A 59 4.74 -17.00 5.17
N TRP A 60 5.03 -16.36 6.30
CA TRP A 60 4.80 -14.93 6.48
C TRP A 60 5.68 -14.06 5.59
N GLN A 61 6.94 -14.44 5.38
CA GLN A 61 7.82 -13.72 4.47
C GLN A 61 7.29 -13.71 3.03
N GLY A 62 6.76 -14.84 2.55
CA GLY A 62 6.12 -14.93 1.25
C GLY A 62 4.82 -14.14 1.14
N ALA A 63 3.94 -14.26 2.14
CA ALA A 63 2.66 -13.54 2.17
C ALA A 63 2.84 -12.01 2.35
N GLY A 64 3.73 -11.62 3.25
CA GLY A 64 4.08 -10.22 3.54
C GLY A 64 4.73 -9.54 2.35
N GLY A 65 5.67 -10.20 1.66
CA GLY A 65 6.29 -9.67 0.44
C GLY A 65 5.27 -9.41 -0.67
N ARG A 66 4.28 -10.30 -0.83
CA ARG A 66 3.17 -10.10 -1.78
C ARG A 66 2.27 -8.94 -1.40
N LEU A 67 1.87 -8.85 -0.13
CA LEU A 67 1.03 -7.76 0.38
C LEU A 67 1.70 -6.39 0.22
N VAL A 68 3.00 -6.28 0.54
CA VAL A 68 3.79 -5.06 0.32
C VAL A 68 3.88 -4.72 -1.17
N GLY A 69 4.11 -5.72 -2.02
CA GLY A 69 4.14 -5.53 -3.48
C GLY A 69 2.81 -5.04 -4.05
N GLU A 70 1.70 -5.66 -3.64
CA GLU A 70 0.34 -5.29 -4.04
C GLU A 70 -0.05 -3.90 -3.51
N ALA A 71 0.26 -3.59 -2.24
CA ALA A 71 0.03 -2.28 -1.65
C ALA A 71 0.85 -1.18 -2.34
N GLY A 72 2.10 -1.45 -2.67
CA GLY A 72 2.96 -0.54 -3.44
C GLY A 72 2.47 -0.32 -4.87
N ALA A 73 1.97 -1.37 -5.53
CA ALA A 73 1.35 -1.25 -6.85
C ALA A 73 0.08 -0.38 -6.79
N LEU A 74 -0.78 -0.61 -5.80
CA LEU A 74 -1.99 0.18 -5.57
C LEU A 74 -1.69 1.65 -5.25
N ALA A 75 -0.63 1.92 -4.48
CA ALA A 75 -0.20 3.28 -4.19
C ALA A 75 0.29 3.99 -5.47
N ARG A 76 1.08 3.31 -6.32
CA ARG A 76 1.56 3.86 -7.59
C ARG A 76 0.42 4.15 -8.58
N THR A 77 -0.52 3.22 -8.75
CA THR A 77 -1.66 3.43 -9.65
C THR A 77 -2.59 4.54 -9.15
N SER A 78 -2.74 4.67 -7.84
CA SER A 78 -3.50 5.76 -7.23
C SER A 78 -2.83 7.12 -7.43
N GLY A 79 -1.50 7.20 -7.34
CA GLY A 79 -0.73 8.41 -7.64
C GLY A 79 -0.89 8.82 -9.11
N GLN A 80 -0.71 7.88 -10.04
CA GLN A 80 -0.90 8.13 -11.48
C GLN A 80 -2.31 8.62 -11.81
N SER A 81 -3.34 8.03 -11.18
CA SER A 81 -4.72 8.47 -11.38
C SER A 81 -4.93 9.90 -10.90
N ALA A 82 -4.33 10.30 -9.78
CA ALA A 82 -4.43 11.67 -9.27
C ALA A 82 -3.75 12.69 -10.22
N ASP A 83 -2.57 12.36 -10.74
CA ASP A 83 -1.85 13.21 -11.70
C ASP A 83 -2.61 13.37 -13.02
N ASP A 84 -3.27 12.30 -13.48
CA ASP A 84 -4.09 12.33 -14.69
C ASP A 84 -5.34 13.19 -14.52
N TYR A 85 -5.98 13.15 -13.34
CA TYR A 85 -7.08 14.04 -13.00
C TYR A 85 -6.64 15.52 -12.95
N GLU A 86 -5.48 15.82 -12.35
CA GLU A 86 -4.95 17.18 -12.30
C GLU A 86 -4.61 17.72 -13.70
N ARG A 87 -4.04 16.88 -14.58
CA ARG A 87 -3.80 17.22 -15.99
C ARG A 87 -5.11 17.45 -16.75
N ALA A 88 -6.13 16.64 -16.52
CA ALA A 88 -7.43 16.80 -17.16
C ALA A 88 -8.12 18.10 -16.71
N ASP A 89 -8.07 18.41 -15.41
CA ASP A 89 -8.62 19.66 -14.84
C ASP A 89 -7.89 20.89 -15.38
N ALA A 90 -6.56 20.89 -15.37
CA ALA A 90 -5.75 21.98 -15.95
C ALA A 90 -6.04 22.19 -17.44
N THR A 91 -6.31 21.12 -18.18
CA THR A 91 -6.67 21.19 -19.60
C THR A 91 -8.08 21.75 -19.80
N GLN A 92 -9.04 21.39 -18.94
CA GLN A 92 -10.39 21.95 -18.96
C GLN A 92 -10.39 23.44 -18.60
N VAL A 93 -9.73 23.83 -17.52
CA VAL A 93 -9.60 25.25 -17.12
C VAL A 93 -8.97 26.07 -18.24
N ARG A 94 -7.94 25.55 -18.92
CA ARG A 94 -7.32 26.23 -20.07
C ARG A 94 -8.25 26.31 -21.28
N ARG A 95 -9.10 25.31 -21.54
CA ARG A 95 -10.12 25.36 -22.60
C ARG A 95 -11.20 26.39 -22.33
N PHE A 96 -11.70 26.48 -21.09
CA PHE A 96 -12.77 27.42 -20.74
C PHE A 96 -12.27 28.86 -20.51
N ARG A 97 -10.98 29.06 -20.21
CA ARG A 97 -10.36 30.39 -20.08
C ARG A 97 -10.00 31.03 -21.44
N VAL A 98 -10.09 30.26 -22.54
CA VAL A 98 -9.76 30.71 -23.91
C VAL A 98 -11.02 30.83 -24.79
N ALA A 99 -12.22 30.62 -24.23
CA ALA A 99 -13.46 30.92 -24.93
C ALA A 99 -13.82 32.41 -24.73
N PRO A 100 -13.86 33.23 -25.80
CA PRO A 100 -14.35 34.61 -25.75
C PRO A 100 -15.86 34.70 -25.53
#